data_AF-A0A926YH11-F1
#
_entry.id   AF-A0A926YH11-F1
#
_cell.length_a   1.000
_cell.length_b   1.000
_cell.length_c   1.000
_cell.angle_alpha   90.00
_cell.angle_beta   90.00
_cell.angle_gamma   90.00
#
_symmetry.space_group_name_H-M   'P 1'
#
loop_
_entity.id
_entity.type
_entity.pdbx_description
1 polymer ?
#
loop_
_entity_poly.entity_id
_entity_poly.type
_entity_poly.pdbx_seq_one_letter_code
_entity_poly.pdbx_strand_id
1 'polypeptide(L)'
;MIFQDDRLCGFSGLFFQDSEQPTFRQEWITAEMLDYSLESLRQVDDFLLRVRHEQASQDEWARMILRCGAYVGEVIRRNCRTVDYHWLGYDDAVKVNSSIAEFGKSIGTIFALYYAPETVCFPLGRIEKFLQLGSENSVFDFAEVMLSRAIAVPSPNAAESLYQHAQQQWAEAIDLSLYDDEEIILGTTPLLESALNSDPNHVPSLTLLSELLIMLKAYEEAKDLVYKLRAIEPENEIHSTKQQLLEGLDRSDFEQRFRLECWVLEKWRTIDNWS
;
A
#
# COMPACT_ATOMS: atom_id res chain seq x y z
N MET A 1 -6.55 1.66 9.69
CA MET A 1 -5.22 2.23 9.34
C MET A 1 -5.47 3.64 8.84
N ILE A 2 -4.76 4.67 9.35
CA ILE A 2 -5.00 6.06 8.92
C ILE A 2 -3.77 6.59 8.20
N PHE A 3 -3.88 6.81 6.89
CA PHE A 3 -2.79 7.37 6.10
C PHE A 3 -2.55 8.85 6.45
N GLN A 4 -1.27 9.24 6.44
CA GLN A 4 -0.80 10.59 6.80
C GLN A 4 -0.38 11.38 5.56
N ASP A 5 -0.85 10.98 4.39
CA ASP A 5 -0.39 11.45 3.08
C ASP A 5 -0.43 12.97 2.93
N ASP A 6 -1.58 13.59 3.19
CA ASP A 6 -1.76 15.04 3.07
C ASP A 6 -0.86 15.80 4.05
N ARG A 7 -0.68 15.25 5.25
CA ARG A 7 0.15 15.85 6.30
C ARG A 7 1.61 15.87 5.90
N LEU A 8 2.12 14.76 5.37
CA LEU A 8 3.53 14.63 4.97
C LEU A 8 3.79 15.38 3.65
N CYS A 9 2.81 15.42 2.74
CA CYS A 9 2.85 16.31 1.58
C CYS A 9 2.90 17.80 1.99
N GLY A 10 2.18 18.19 3.05
CA GLY A 10 2.31 19.52 3.63
C GLY A 10 3.72 19.79 4.19
N PHE A 11 4.27 18.84 4.95
CA PHE A 11 5.62 18.98 5.52
C PHE A 11 6.73 19.04 4.46
N SER A 12 6.60 18.32 3.34
CA SER A 12 7.58 18.38 2.26
C SER A 12 7.61 19.75 1.58
N GLY A 13 6.46 20.40 1.39
CA GLY A 13 6.40 21.77 0.86
C GLY A 13 7.06 22.80 1.79
N LEU A 14 6.89 22.63 3.11
CA LEU A 14 7.52 23.50 4.11
C LEU A 14 9.06 23.39 4.13
N PHE A 15 9.65 22.39 3.45
CA PHE A 15 11.11 22.26 3.38
C PHE A 15 11.75 23.50 2.76
N PHE A 16 11.15 24.07 1.71
CA PHE A 16 11.72 25.17 0.92
C PHE A 16 10.81 26.41 0.80
N GLN A 17 9.59 26.37 1.37
CA GLN A 17 8.61 27.46 1.22
C GLN A 17 8.18 28.14 2.53
N ASP A 18 8.64 27.68 3.70
CA ASP A 18 8.21 28.26 4.98
C ASP A 18 8.98 29.56 5.28
N SER A 19 8.27 30.69 5.31
CA SER A 19 8.83 32.00 5.66
C SER A 19 8.71 32.35 7.15
N GLU A 20 7.80 31.70 7.88
CA GLU A 20 7.54 32.01 9.31
C GLU A 20 8.46 31.20 10.22
N GLN A 21 8.63 29.91 9.91
CA GLN A 21 9.52 29.00 10.60
C GLN A 21 10.38 28.26 9.58
N PRO A 22 11.36 28.92 8.96
CA PRO A 22 12.16 28.33 7.91
C PRO A 22 12.85 27.05 8.38
N THR A 23 13.09 26.16 7.42
CA THR A 23 13.98 25.02 7.65
C THR A 23 15.38 25.55 7.96
N PHE A 24 16.11 24.89 8.85
CA PHE A 24 17.48 25.27 9.17
C PHE A 24 18.32 25.35 7.89
N ARG A 25 18.99 26.48 7.65
CA ARG A 25 19.76 26.78 6.44
C ARG A 25 18.97 26.70 5.13
N GLN A 26 17.67 26.99 5.15
CA GLN A 26 16.81 27.01 3.96
C GLN A 26 17.36 27.91 2.84
N GLU A 27 18.15 28.95 3.15
CA GLU A 27 18.80 29.80 2.15
C GLU A 27 19.77 29.07 1.20
N TRP A 28 20.15 27.83 1.51
CA TRP A 28 21.02 26.99 0.68
C TRP A 28 20.27 26.07 -0.28
N ILE A 29 18.93 26.02 -0.19
CA ILE A 29 18.10 25.13 -0.99
C ILE A 29 16.83 25.87 -1.43
N THR A 30 16.61 25.91 -2.75
CA THR A 30 15.56 26.75 -3.34
C THR A 30 14.47 25.89 -3.98
N ALA A 31 13.30 26.48 -4.21
CA ALA A 31 12.17 25.78 -4.83
C ALA A 31 12.53 25.27 -6.24
N GLU A 32 13.36 26.01 -6.97
CA GLU A 32 13.83 25.68 -8.32
C GLU A 32 14.74 24.44 -8.33
N MET A 33 15.38 24.12 -7.21
CA MET A 33 16.21 22.92 -7.04
C MET A 33 15.38 21.70 -6.66
N LEU A 34 14.13 21.90 -6.21
CA LEU A 34 13.31 20.88 -5.54
C LEU A 34 11.96 20.66 -6.26
N ASP A 35 12.01 20.02 -7.41
CA ASP A 35 10.86 19.72 -8.27
C ASP A 35 10.17 18.36 -8.03
N TYR A 36 10.59 17.63 -6.99
CA TYR A 36 10.18 16.27 -6.65
C TYR A 36 10.61 15.19 -7.65
N SER A 37 11.58 15.48 -8.53
CA SER A 37 12.27 14.46 -9.32
C SER A 37 13.21 13.61 -8.46
N LEU A 38 13.62 12.44 -8.97
CA LEU A 38 14.68 11.66 -8.33
C LEU A 38 16.00 12.45 -8.28
N GLU A 39 16.32 13.18 -9.36
CA GLU A 39 17.50 14.02 -9.50
C GLU A 39 17.58 15.15 -8.46
N SER A 40 16.44 15.70 -8.02
CA SER A 40 16.43 16.75 -6.98
C SER A 40 17.03 16.26 -5.66
N LEU A 41 17.01 14.95 -5.39
CA LEU A 41 17.62 14.38 -4.19
C LEU A 41 19.13 14.51 -4.14
N ARG A 42 19.81 14.72 -5.29
CA ARG A 42 21.24 15.06 -5.29
C ARG A 42 21.49 16.44 -4.67
N GLN A 43 20.58 17.39 -4.89
CA GLN A 43 20.63 18.71 -4.25
C GLN A 43 20.38 18.59 -2.74
N VAL A 44 19.51 17.65 -2.35
CA VAL A 44 19.27 17.33 -0.94
C VAL A 44 20.51 16.72 -0.29
N ASP A 45 21.20 15.78 -0.94
CA ASP A 45 22.46 15.21 -0.44
C ASP A 45 23.53 16.30 -0.26
N ASP A 46 23.71 17.18 -1.25
CA ASP A 46 24.67 18.29 -1.18
C ASP A 46 24.32 19.27 -0.04
N PHE A 47 23.03 19.55 0.15
CA PHE A 47 22.53 20.36 1.26
C PHE A 47 22.85 19.70 2.61
N LEU A 48 22.53 18.41 2.79
CA LEU A 48 22.77 17.68 4.04
C LEU A 48 24.26 17.56 4.36
N LEU A 49 25.10 17.40 3.34
CA LEU A 49 26.56 17.32 3.49
C LEU A 49 27.15 18.63 4.03
N ARG A 50 26.58 19.78 3.66
CA ARG A 50 26.98 21.08 4.21
C ARG A 50 26.41 21.27 5.61
N VAL A 51 25.11 21.02 5.78
CA VAL A 51 24.39 21.34 7.02
C VAL A 51 24.89 20.53 8.21
N ARG A 52 25.33 19.28 8.02
CA ARG A 52 25.79 18.42 9.12
C ARG A 52 27.00 18.95 9.90
N HIS A 53 27.73 19.93 9.35
CA HIS A 53 28.86 20.58 10.01
C HIS A 53 28.47 21.85 10.77
N GLU A 54 27.21 22.26 10.67
CA GLU A 54 26.67 23.44 11.36
C GLU A 54 26.14 23.09 12.75
N GLN A 55 26.01 24.10 13.59
CA GLN A 55 25.35 23.98 14.89
C GLN A 55 23.90 24.44 14.77
N ALA A 56 22.97 23.59 15.20
CA ALA A 56 21.55 23.89 15.29
C ALA A 56 20.99 23.43 16.62
N SER A 57 19.90 24.04 17.06
CA SER A 57 19.10 23.58 18.18
C SER A 57 18.41 22.25 17.88
N GLN A 58 17.94 21.58 18.92
CA GLN A 58 17.19 20.33 18.78
C GLN A 58 15.92 20.51 17.94
N ASP A 59 15.22 21.64 18.09
CA ASP A 59 13.99 21.94 17.35
C ASP A 59 14.27 22.20 15.86
N GLU A 60 15.37 22.89 15.55
CA GLU A 60 15.82 23.09 14.17
C GLU A 60 16.16 21.75 13.50
N TRP A 61 16.89 20.88 14.21
CA TRP A 61 17.17 19.53 13.69
C TRP A 61 15.91 18.71 13.48
N ALA A 62 15.01 18.68 14.45
CA ALA A 62 13.76 17.92 14.36
C ALA A 62 12.90 18.40 13.18
N ARG A 63 12.77 19.73 13.01
CA ARG A 63 12.04 20.34 11.88
C ARG A 63 12.67 19.98 10.55
N MET A 64 14.00 20.08 10.45
CA MET A 64 14.72 19.77 9.22
C MET A 64 14.61 18.29 8.86
N ILE A 65 14.81 17.37 9.83
CA ILE A 65 14.65 15.93 9.62
C ILE A 65 13.24 15.60 9.12
N LEU A 66 12.22 16.18 9.77
CA LEU A 66 10.82 15.97 9.39
C LEU A 66 10.53 16.44 7.96
N ARG A 67 10.88 17.69 7.63
CA ARG A 67 10.54 18.30 6.32
C ARG A 67 11.35 17.70 5.18
N CYS A 68 12.66 17.52 5.39
CA CYS A 68 13.55 16.90 4.41
C CYS A 68 13.19 15.42 4.20
N GLY A 69 12.91 14.68 5.29
CA GLY A 69 12.48 13.29 5.20
C GLY A 69 11.13 13.14 4.51
N ALA A 70 10.18 14.04 4.78
CA ALA A 70 8.91 14.09 4.06
C ALA A 70 9.12 14.35 2.56
N TYR A 71 10.02 15.29 2.20
CA TYR A 71 10.37 15.54 0.80
C TYR A 71 10.92 14.29 0.11
N VAL A 72 11.88 13.59 0.72
CA VAL A 72 12.44 12.34 0.18
C VAL A 72 11.35 11.29 -0.03
N GLY A 73 10.45 11.09 0.94
CA GLY A 73 9.36 10.14 0.79
C GLY A 73 8.37 10.55 -0.29
N GLU A 74 8.07 11.84 -0.46
CA GLU A 74 7.23 12.33 -1.56
C GLU A 74 7.88 12.14 -2.93
N VAL A 75 9.21 12.27 -3.04
CA VAL A 75 9.92 11.90 -4.29
C VAL A 75 9.69 10.42 -4.59
N ILE A 76 9.83 9.52 -3.61
CA ILE A 76 9.59 8.09 -3.81
C ILE A 76 8.14 7.84 -4.25
N ARG A 77 7.16 8.40 -3.53
CA ARG A 77 5.72 8.23 -3.83
C ARG A 77 5.36 8.69 -5.25
N ARG A 78 5.86 9.85 -5.66
CA ARG A 78 5.50 10.46 -6.96
C ARG A 78 6.19 9.81 -8.15
N ASN A 79 7.35 9.19 -7.94
CA ASN A 79 8.14 8.57 -8.99
C ASN A 79 7.94 7.05 -9.07
N CYS A 80 7.27 6.44 -8.09
CA CYS A 80 6.84 5.05 -8.17
C CYS A 80 5.57 4.94 -9.01
N ARG A 81 5.60 4.13 -10.08
CA ARG A 81 4.46 3.94 -11.00
C ARG A 81 3.78 2.59 -10.86
N THR A 82 4.40 1.67 -10.12
CA THR A 82 3.97 0.27 -10.02
C THR A 82 3.19 -0.02 -8.75
N VAL A 83 3.45 0.73 -7.68
CA VAL A 83 2.76 0.60 -6.40
C VAL A 83 2.46 1.97 -5.80
N ASP A 84 1.36 2.05 -5.05
CA ASP A 84 0.99 3.23 -4.30
C ASP A 84 1.60 3.16 -2.90
N TYR A 85 2.59 4.02 -2.66
CA TYR A 85 3.15 4.22 -1.34
C TYR A 85 2.26 5.17 -0.53
N HIS A 86 2.04 4.83 0.74
CA HIS A 86 1.32 5.62 1.72
C HIS A 86 2.17 5.90 2.96
N TRP A 87 1.90 7.03 3.60
CA TRP A 87 2.52 7.39 4.87
C TRP A 87 1.72 6.82 6.04
N LEU A 88 2.42 6.11 6.93
CA LEU A 88 1.89 5.65 8.20
C LEU A 88 2.56 6.39 9.36
N GLY A 89 1.78 6.67 10.40
CA GLY A 89 2.35 7.00 11.70
C GLY A 89 2.96 5.76 12.35
N TYR A 90 3.94 5.94 13.24
CA TYR A 90 4.65 4.85 13.92
C TYR A 90 3.71 3.78 14.51
N ASP A 91 2.64 4.17 15.21
CA ASP A 91 1.76 3.22 15.88
C ASP A 91 0.97 2.35 14.88
N ASP A 92 0.65 2.88 13.69
CA ASP A 92 0.04 2.10 12.61
C ASP A 92 1.07 1.27 11.84
N ALA A 93 2.31 1.78 11.70
CA ALA A 93 3.41 1.03 11.11
C ALA A 93 3.72 -0.25 11.94
N VAL A 94 3.72 -0.16 13.27
CA VAL A 94 3.91 -1.31 14.17
C VAL A 94 2.78 -2.35 14.03
N LYS A 95 1.55 -1.93 13.72
CA LYS A 95 0.43 -2.86 13.50
C LYS A 95 0.61 -3.68 12.23
N VAL A 96 1.15 -3.08 11.16
CA VAL A 96 1.38 -3.78 9.89
C VAL A 96 2.66 -4.61 9.90
N ASN A 97 3.66 -4.19 10.70
CA ASN A 97 4.90 -4.93 10.87
C ASN A 97 5.42 -4.75 12.31
N SER A 98 5.24 -5.79 13.12
CA SER A 98 5.60 -5.77 14.55
C SER A 98 7.10 -5.64 14.81
N SER A 99 7.97 -6.01 13.86
CA SER A 99 9.42 -5.83 14.00
C SER A 99 9.82 -4.36 14.04
N ILE A 100 8.95 -3.45 13.60
CA ILE A 100 9.18 -2.00 13.70
C ILE A 100 9.31 -1.55 15.15
N ALA A 101 8.66 -2.24 16.09
CA ALA A 101 8.72 -1.93 17.50
C ALA A 101 10.16 -2.01 18.06
N GLU A 102 11.04 -2.82 17.45
CA GLU A 102 12.43 -2.99 17.86
C GLU A 102 13.27 -1.71 17.66
N PHE A 103 12.90 -0.85 16.70
CA PHE A 103 13.61 0.41 16.44
C PHE A 103 13.22 1.52 17.42
N GLY A 104 12.09 1.37 18.12
CA GLY A 104 11.56 2.38 19.03
C GLY A 104 11.01 3.63 18.33
N LYS A 105 10.27 4.45 19.09
CA LYS A 105 9.65 5.69 18.60
C LYS A 105 10.64 6.85 18.73
N SER A 106 11.01 7.44 17.60
CA SER A 106 11.95 8.56 17.46
C SER A 106 11.52 9.47 16.31
N ILE A 107 12.18 10.61 16.11
CA ILE A 107 11.91 11.47 14.94
C ILE A 107 12.17 10.72 13.62
N GLY A 108 13.19 9.85 13.57
CA GLY A 108 13.50 9.06 12.38
C GLY A 108 12.47 7.98 12.07
N THR A 109 11.71 7.51 13.08
CA THR A 109 10.74 6.41 12.95
C THR A 109 9.28 6.86 13.08
N ILE A 110 9.01 8.14 13.39
CA ILE A 110 7.65 8.62 13.66
C ILE A 110 6.71 8.51 12.46
N PHE A 111 7.26 8.54 11.24
CA PHE A 111 6.56 8.27 10.01
C PHE A 111 7.31 7.25 9.16
N ALA A 112 6.54 6.36 8.56
CA ALA A 112 7.00 5.28 7.71
C ALA A 112 6.32 5.38 6.33
N LEU A 113 7.07 5.07 5.28
CA LEU A 113 6.52 4.88 3.95
C LEU A 113 6.22 3.39 3.76
N TYR A 114 5.01 3.07 3.32
CA TYR A 114 4.46 1.71 3.29
C TYR A 114 3.72 1.47 1.97
N TYR A 115 3.91 0.29 1.36
CA TYR A 115 2.95 -0.26 0.39
C TYR A 115 2.61 -1.73 0.64
N ALA A 116 3.45 -2.46 1.40
CA ALA A 116 3.23 -3.84 1.79
C ALA A 116 3.95 -4.13 3.12
N PRO A 117 3.55 -5.16 3.90
CA PRO A 117 4.13 -5.46 5.21
C PRO A 117 5.65 -5.60 5.23
N GLU A 118 6.23 -6.19 4.18
CA GLU A 118 7.69 -6.34 4.04
C GLU A 118 8.39 -5.10 3.47
N THR A 119 7.63 -4.12 3.00
CA THR A 119 8.19 -2.92 2.35
C THR A 119 7.80 -1.66 3.07
N VAL A 120 8.31 -1.58 4.30
CA VAL A 120 8.32 -0.37 5.10
C VAL A 120 9.71 0.27 5.04
N CYS A 121 9.76 1.58 4.79
CA CYS A 121 11.00 2.34 4.89
C CYS A 121 10.80 3.65 5.66
N PHE A 122 11.91 4.22 6.14
CA PHE A 122 11.89 5.39 7.04
C PHE A 122 12.71 6.54 6.43
N PRO A 123 12.11 7.34 5.53
CA PRO A 123 12.81 8.48 4.91
C PRO A 123 13.38 9.47 5.94
N LEU A 124 12.66 9.73 7.04
CA LEU A 124 13.14 10.60 8.12
C LEU A 124 14.37 10.02 8.81
N GLY A 125 14.35 8.72 9.12
CA GLY A 125 15.49 8.01 9.68
C GLY A 125 16.70 7.99 8.74
N ARG A 126 16.48 8.07 7.41
CA ARG A 126 17.56 8.23 6.45
C ARG A 126 18.24 9.60 6.57
N ILE A 127 17.48 10.68 6.75
CA ILE A 127 18.03 12.02 7.02
C ILE A 127 18.87 12.00 8.30
N GLU A 128 18.33 11.44 9.38
CA GLU A 128 19.03 11.34 10.66
C GLU A 128 20.38 10.60 10.52
N LYS A 129 20.38 9.46 9.83
CA LYS A 129 21.61 8.73 9.53
C LYS A 129 22.59 9.50 8.64
N PHE A 130 22.10 10.27 7.66
CA PHE A 130 22.96 11.14 6.84
C PHE A 130 23.67 12.18 7.70
N LEU A 131 22.97 12.87 8.58
CA LEU A 131 23.58 13.89 9.44
C LEU A 131 24.67 13.28 10.34
N GLN A 132 24.41 12.09 10.89
CA GLN A 132 25.32 11.37 11.77
C GLN A 132 26.55 10.80 11.03
N LEU A 133 26.33 10.12 9.90
CA LEU A 133 27.35 9.28 9.25
C LEU A 133 27.87 9.86 7.94
N GLY A 134 27.08 10.69 7.24
CA GLY A 134 27.47 11.37 6.01
C GLY A 134 26.95 10.73 4.74
N SER A 135 27.67 10.96 3.65
CA SER A 135 27.27 10.61 2.27
C SER A 135 27.08 9.12 2.02
N GLU A 136 27.62 8.23 2.87
CA GLU A 136 27.27 6.80 2.85
C GLU A 136 25.77 6.54 3.05
N ASN A 137 25.06 7.53 3.60
CA ASN A 137 23.62 7.50 3.80
C ASN A 137 22.86 8.37 2.79
N SER A 138 23.39 8.54 1.57
CA SER A 138 22.73 9.25 0.47
C SER A 138 21.23 8.94 0.40
N VAL A 139 20.45 10.02 0.28
CA VAL A 139 19.00 9.95 0.10
C VAL A 139 18.63 9.67 -1.35
N PHE A 140 19.47 10.10 -2.31
CA PHE A 140 19.35 9.72 -3.72
C PHE A 140 19.47 8.20 -3.87
N ASP A 141 20.57 7.61 -3.40
CA ASP A 141 20.80 6.16 -3.52
C ASP A 141 19.71 5.35 -2.80
N PHE A 142 19.26 5.86 -1.65
CA PHE A 142 18.14 5.27 -0.92
C PHE A 142 16.85 5.25 -1.74
N ALA A 143 16.47 6.39 -2.33
CA ALA A 143 15.27 6.48 -3.15
C ALA A 143 15.38 5.63 -4.42
N GLU A 144 16.55 5.61 -5.06
CA GLU A 144 16.81 4.76 -6.24
C GLU A 144 16.63 3.28 -5.91
N VAL A 145 17.13 2.81 -4.75
CA VAL A 145 16.91 1.43 -4.29
C VAL A 145 15.43 1.16 -4.02
N MET A 146 14.70 2.09 -3.40
CA MET A 146 13.26 1.91 -3.14
C MET A 146 12.47 1.81 -4.44
N LEU A 147 12.72 2.73 -5.39
CA LEU A 147 12.07 2.72 -6.70
C LEU A 147 12.45 1.48 -7.52
N SER A 148 13.73 1.07 -7.49
CA SER A 148 14.19 -0.15 -8.18
C SER A 148 13.57 -1.40 -7.59
N ARG A 149 13.40 -1.49 -6.27
CA ARG A 149 12.69 -2.60 -5.62
C ARG A 149 11.22 -2.64 -6.03
N ALA A 150 10.57 -1.48 -6.17
CA ALA A 150 9.20 -1.42 -6.67
C ALA A 150 9.07 -1.79 -8.16
N ILE A 151 10.13 -1.60 -8.97
CA ILE A 151 10.16 -1.96 -10.41
C ILE A 151 10.58 -3.42 -10.62
N ALA A 152 11.53 -3.92 -9.83
CA ALA A 152 12.08 -5.28 -9.95
C ALA A 152 11.14 -6.38 -9.43
N VAL A 153 9.92 -6.01 -9.05
CA VAL A 153 8.95 -6.91 -8.43
C VAL A 153 7.63 -6.89 -9.21
N PRO A 154 7.48 -7.73 -10.25
CA PRO A 154 6.34 -8.62 -10.34
C PRO A 154 6.69 -9.85 -9.48
N SER A 155 6.44 -9.77 -8.17
CA SER A 155 6.68 -10.94 -7.32
C SER A 155 5.55 -11.93 -7.55
N PRO A 156 5.85 -13.23 -7.74
CA PRO A 156 4.87 -14.30 -7.56
C PRO A 156 4.11 -14.22 -6.22
N ASN A 157 4.65 -13.48 -5.24
CA ASN A 157 4.05 -13.20 -3.93
C ASN A 157 3.35 -11.82 -3.82
N ALA A 158 3.36 -10.95 -4.84
CA ALA A 158 2.66 -9.65 -4.73
C ALA A 158 1.14 -9.85 -4.80
N ALA A 159 0.68 -10.61 -5.80
CA ALA A 159 -0.70 -11.06 -5.89
C ALA A 159 -1.09 -11.90 -4.67
N GLU A 160 -0.21 -12.80 -4.23
CA GLU A 160 -0.42 -13.59 -3.00
C GLU A 160 -0.51 -12.70 -1.76
N SER A 161 0.37 -11.72 -1.56
CA SER A 161 0.33 -10.85 -0.38
C SER A 161 -0.90 -9.96 -0.36
N LEU A 162 -1.32 -9.43 -1.51
CA LEU A 162 -2.55 -8.65 -1.64
C LEU A 162 -3.78 -9.53 -1.40
N TYR A 163 -3.77 -10.76 -1.91
CA TYR A 163 -4.77 -11.77 -1.61
C TYR A 163 -4.83 -12.12 -0.13
N GLN A 164 -3.70 -12.39 0.53
CA GLN A 164 -3.65 -12.71 1.96
C GLN A 164 -4.22 -11.57 2.81
N HIS A 165 -3.96 -10.31 2.44
CA HIS A 165 -4.56 -9.16 3.10
C HIS A 165 -6.08 -9.10 2.87
N ALA A 166 -6.54 -9.26 1.64
CA ALA A 166 -7.97 -9.31 1.32
C ALA A 166 -8.68 -10.48 2.04
N GLN A 167 -8.03 -11.64 2.09
CA GLN A 167 -8.50 -12.83 2.78
C GLN A 167 -8.64 -12.58 4.28
N GLN A 168 -7.64 -11.96 4.91
CA GLN A 168 -7.71 -11.61 6.34
C GLN A 168 -8.86 -10.65 6.63
N GLN A 169 -9.00 -9.58 5.84
CA GLN A 169 -10.11 -8.62 6.00
C GLN A 169 -11.47 -9.31 5.85
N TRP A 170 -11.60 -10.18 4.85
CA TRP A 170 -12.84 -10.89 4.61
C TRP A 170 -13.13 -11.94 5.69
N ALA A 171 -12.11 -12.60 6.23
CA ALA A 171 -12.26 -13.57 7.31
C ALA A 171 -12.80 -12.89 8.57
N GLU A 172 -12.26 -11.72 8.91
CA GLU A 172 -12.78 -10.89 10.01
C GLU A 172 -14.24 -10.47 9.76
N ALA A 173 -14.60 -10.11 8.52
CA ALA A 173 -15.98 -9.79 8.15
C ALA A 173 -16.92 -10.98 8.36
N ILE A 174 -16.52 -12.19 7.95
CA ILE A 174 -17.31 -13.42 8.15
C ILE A 174 -17.49 -13.71 9.65
N ASP A 175 -16.42 -13.62 10.44
CA ASP A 175 -16.46 -13.86 11.88
C ASP A 175 -17.40 -12.89 12.61
N LEU A 176 -17.45 -11.63 12.14
CA LEU A 176 -18.35 -10.61 12.65
C LEU A 176 -19.76 -10.67 12.06
N SER A 177 -20.03 -11.64 11.17
CA SER A 177 -21.29 -11.77 10.44
C SER A 177 -21.65 -10.51 9.62
N LEU A 178 -20.65 -9.86 9.05
CA LEU A 178 -20.74 -8.65 8.21
C LEU A 178 -20.52 -8.98 6.71
N TYR A 179 -20.74 -10.22 6.31
CA TYR A 179 -20.45 -10.72 4.95
C TYR A 179 -21.43 -10.23 3.86
N ASP A 180 -22.52 -9.59 4.25
CA ASP A 180 -23.50 -8.94 3.36
C ASP A 180 -23.43 -7.41 3.42
N ASP A 181 -22.48 -6.86 4.19
CA ASP A 181 -22.25 -5.42 4.30
C ASP A 181 -21.52 -4.92 3.04
N GLU A 182 -22.21 -4.04 2.30
CA GLU A 182 -21.71 -3.48 1.04
C GLU A 182 -20.42 -2.67 1.23
N GLU A 183 -20.26 -1.93 2.33
CA GLU A 183 -19.04 -1.14 2.59
C GLU A 183 -17.83 -2.05 2.83
N ILE A 184 -18.03 -3.15 3.56
CA ILE A 184 -16.96 -4.12 3.83
C ILE A 184 -16.55 -4.85 2.55
N ILE A 185 -17.52 -5.25 1.73
CA ILE A 185 -17.24 -5.85 0.43
C ILE A 185 -16.45 -4.88 -0.44
N LEU A 186 -16.94 -3.63 -0.60
CA LEU A 186 -16.28 -2.59 -1.39
C LEU A 186 -14.89 -2.21 -0.87
N GLY A 187 -14.64 -2.37 0.43
CA GLY A 187 -13.30 -2.19 1.01
C GLY A 187 -12.31 -3.30 0.64
N THR A 188 -12.81 -4.51 0.38
CA THR A 188 -11.99 -5.70 0.08
C THR A 188 -11.67 -5.83 -1.42
N THR A 189 -12.61 -5.45 -2.29
CA THR A 189 -12.50 -5.56 -3.75
C THR A 189 -11.22 -4.95 -4.34
N PRO A 190 -10.80 -3.72 -3.96
CA PRO A 190 -9.63 -3.07 -4.54
C PRO A 190 -8.31 -3.82 -4.30
N LEU A 191 -8.20 -4.55 -3.19
CA LEU A 191 -7.03 -5.39 -2.90
C LEU A 191 -6.94 -6.57 -3.88
N LEU A 192 -8.08 -7.18 -4.19
CA LEU A 192 -8.16 -8.29 -5.15
C LEU A 192 -7.94 -7.81 -6.59
N GLU A 193 -8.50 -6.67 -6.96
CA GLU A 193 -8.23 -6.05 -8.26
C GLU A 193 -6.75 -5.70 -8.42
N SER A 194 -6.12 -5.16 -7.37
CA SER A 194 -4.68 -4.89 -7.34
C SER A 194 -3.86 -6.17 -7.45
N ALA A 195 -4.30 -7.27 -6.82
CA ALA A 195 -3.68 -8.58 -6.96
C ALA A 195 -3.76 -9.07 -8.41
N LEU A 196 -4.91 -8.93 -9.06
CA LEU A 196 -5.13 -9.33 -10.46
C LEU A 196 -4.43 -8.43 -11.48
N ASN A 197 -4.19 -7.16 -11.15
CA ASN A 197 -3.33 -6.30 -11.95
C ASN A 197 -1.87 -6.79 -11.93
N SER A 198 -1.45 -7.39 -10.82
CA SER A 198 -0.10 -7.94 -10.64
C SER A 198 0.05 -9.32 -11.26
N ASP A 199 -0.91 -10.21 -11.03
CA ASP A 199 -1.03 -11.52 -11.68
C ASP A 199 -2.47 -11.75 -12.15
N PRO A 200 -2.77 -11.56 -13.45
CA PRO A 200 -4.11 -11.72 -13.98
C PRO A 200 -4.69 -13.12 -13.79
N ASN A 201 -3.85 -14.14 -13.64
CA ASN A 201 -4.26 -15.54 -13.53
C ASN A 201 -4.22 -16.06 -12.09
N HIS A 202 -4.13 -15.17 -11.10
CA HIS A 202 -4.11 -15.52 -9.69
C HIS A 202 -5.45 -16.12 -9.24
N VAL A 203 -5.52 -17.46 -9.21
CA VAL A 203 -6.74 -18.24 -8.94
C VAL A 203 -7.42 -17.84 -7.62
N PRO A 204 -6.72 -17.68 -6.48
CA PRO A 204 -7.39 -17.32 -5.23
C PRO A 204 -8.07 -15.94 -5.29
N SER A 205 -7.44 -14.96 -5.92
CA SER A 205 -8.02 -13.62 -6.11
C SER A 205 -9.22 -13.64 -7.04
N LEU A 206 -9.14 -14.37 -8.16
CA LEU A 206 -10.26 -14.55 -9.09
C LEU A 206 -11.45 -15.20 -8.38
N THR A 207 -11.18 -16.23 -7.57
CA THR A 207 -12.19 -16.98 -6.82
C THR A 207 -12.92 -16.08 -5.82
N LEU A 208 -12.20 -15.40 -4.93
CA LEU A 208 -12.81 -14.54 -3.92
C LEU A 208 -13.50 -13.34 -4.55
N LEU A 209 -12.88 -12.68 -5.54
CA LEU A 209 -13.48 -11.52 -6.20
C LEU A 209 -14.79 -11.87 -6.90
N SER A 210 -14.86 -13.02 -7.59
CA SER A 210 -16.11 -13.47 -8.22
C SER A 210 -17.25 -13.67 -7.20
N GLU A 211 -16.92 -14.09 -5.98
CA GLU A 211 -17.90 -14.32 -4.91
C GLU A 211 -18.38 -13.02 -4.28
N LEU A 212 -17.47 -12.07 -4.06
CA LEU A 212 -17.81 -10.72 -3.61
C LEU A 212 -18.72 -10.00 -4.62
N LEU A 213 -18.42 -10.13 -5.92
CA LEU A 213 -19.25 -9.57 -6.99
C LEU A 213 -20.65 -10.20 -7.03
N ILE A 214 -20.78 -11.49 -6.71
CA ILE A 214 -22.09 -12.14 -6.55
C ILE A 214 -22.89 -11.48 -5.42
N MET A 215 -22.26 -11.23 -4.27
CA MET A 215 -22.92 -10.56 -3.13
C MET A 215 -23.33 -9.12 -3.47
N LEU A 216 -22.52 -8.43 -4.27
CA LEU A 216 -22.85 -7.09 -4.82
C LEU A 216 -23.87 -7.14 -5.97
N LYS A 217 -24.33 -8.33 -6.38
CA LYS A 217 -25.26 -8.53 -7.51
C LYS A 217 -24.68 -8.09 -8.87
N ALA A 218 -23.35 -7.98 -8.95
CA ALA A 218 -22.58 -7.71 -10.17
C ALA A 218 -22.33 -9.02 -10.94
N TYR A 219 -23.42 -9.63 -11.41
CA TYR A 219 -23.40 -11.00 -11.92
C TYR A 219 -22.66 -11.18 -13.25
N GLU A 220 -22.58 -10.14 -14.09
CA GLU A 220 -21.88 -10.27 -15.38
C GLU A 220 -20.38 -10.19 -15.20
N GLU A 221 -19.93 -9.28 -14.35
CA GLU A 221 -18.54 -9.16 -13.91
C GLU A 221 -18.09 -10.45 -13.21
N ALA A 222 -18.95 -11.01 -12.36
CA ALA A 222 -18.70 -12.32 -11.74
C ALA A 222 -18.57 -13.44 -12.79
N LYS A 223 -19.45 -13.48 -13.81
CA LYS A 223 -19.38 -14.48 -14.90
C LYS A 223 -18.06 -14.39 -15.65
N ASP A 224 -17.60 -13.20 -16.00
CA ASP A 224 -16.34 -13.00 -16.73
C ASP A 224 -15.14 -13.61 -15.97
N LEU A 225 -15.09 -13.40 -14.64
CA LEU A 225 -14.06 -14.01 -13.79
C LEU A 225 -14.19 -15.53 -13.72
N VAL A 226 -15.42 -16.06 -13.67
CA VAL A 226 -15.67 -17.52 -13.62
C VAL A 226 -15.29 -18.20 -14.93
N TYR A 227 -15.56 -17.59 -16.08
CA TYR A 227 -15.08 -18.08 -17.37
C TYR A 227 -13.55 -18.15 -17.40
N LYS A 228 -12.88 -17.13 -16.83
CA LYS A 228 -11.43 -17.12 -16.70
C LYS A 228 -10.92 -18.23 -15.79
N LEU A 229 -11.54 -18.44 -14.63
CA LEU A 229 -11.22 -19.55 -13.71
C LEU A 229 -11.35 -20.92 -14.40
N ARG A 230 -12.41 -21.13 -15.18
CA ARG A 230 -12.63 -22.38 -15.94
C ARG A 230 -11.60 -22.60 -17.04
N ALA A 231 -11.08 -21.52 -17.62
CA ALA A 231 -10.00 -21.61 -18.60
C ALA A 231 -8.67 -22.00 -17.94
N ILE A 232 -8.44 -21.60 -16.68
CA ILE A 232 -7.23 -21.93 -15.91
C ILE A 232 -7.32 -23.33 -15.27
N GLU A 233 -8.47 -23.67 -14.67
CA GLU A 233 -8.73 -24.92 -13.95
C GLU A 233 -10.01 -25.61 -14.48
N PRO A 234 -9.96 -26.25 -15.67
CA PRO A 234 -11.14 -26.82 -16.31
C PRO A 234 -11.77 -28.01 -15.57
N GLU A 235 -11.00 -28.70 -14.73
CA GLU A 235 -11.45 -29.86 -13.96
C GLU A 235 -11.97 -29.50 -12.56
N ASN A 236 -11.93 -28.22 -12.16
CA ASN A 236 -12.39 -27.79 -10.84
C ASN A 236 -13.93 -27.77 -10.79
N GLU A 237 -14.51 -28.67 -10.00
CA GLU A 237 -15.96 -28.84 -9.83
C GLU A 237 -16.64 -27.62 -9.20
N ILE A 238 -15.93 -26.88 -8.33
CA ILE A 238 -16.43 -25.66 -7.68
C ILE A 238 -16.67 -24.59 -8.75
N HIS A 239 -15.70 -24.37 -9.64
CA HIS A 239 -15.84 -23.40 -10.73
C HIS A 239 -16.95 -23.80 -11.71
N SER A 240 -17.08 -25.10 -12.00
CA SER A 240 -18.17 -25.61 -12.86
C SER A 240 -19.54 -25.36 -12.24
N THR A 241 -19.69 -25.62 -10.93
CA THR A 241 -20.94 -25.41 -10.20
C THR A 241 -21.31 -23.93 -10.16
N LYS A 242 -20.34 -23.06 -9.85
CA LYS A 242 -20.50 -21.60 -9.86
C LYS A 242 -20.94 -21.09 -11.23
N GLN A 243 -20.32 -21.58 -12.31
CA GLN A 243 -20.69 -21.22 -13.68
C GLN A 243 -22.13 -21.61 -14.00
N GLN A 244 -22.54 -22.85 -13.70
CA GLN A 244 -23.91 -23.32 -13.95
C GLN A 244 -24.96 -22.51 -13.20
N LEU A 245 -24.69 -22.15 -11.93
CA LEU A 245 -25.59 -21.32 -11.14
C LEU A 245 -25.73 -19.91 -11.73
N LEU A 246 -24.63 -19.31 -12.20
CA LEU A 246 -24.63 -17.99 -12.83
C LEU A 246 -25.27 -17.96 -14.22
N GLU A 247 -25.05 -18.99 -15.04
CA GLU A 247 -25.66 -19.10 -16.38
C GLU A 247 -27.15 -19.35 -16.31
N GLY A 248 -27.59 -20.16 -15.33
CA GLY A 248 -29.00 -20.44 -15.11
C GLY A 248 -29.78 -19.29 -14.45
N LEU A 249 -29.09 -18.22 -14.00
CA LEU A 249 -29.67 -17.16 -13.18
C LEU A 249 -30.61 -16.24 -13.98
N ASP A 250 -31.90 -16.29 -13.68
CA ASP A 250 -32.82 -15.20 -13.95
C ASP A 250 -32.72 -14.15 -12.83
N ARG A 251 -32.26 -12.94 -13.18
CA ARG A 251 -32.06 -11.84 -12.21
C ARG A 251 -33.36 -11.39 -11.52
N SER A 252 -34.50 -11.65 -12.14
CA SER A 252 -35.82 -11.33 -11.57
C SER A 252 -36.31 -12.41 -10.61
N ASP A 253 -35.77 -13.63 -10.71
CA ASP A 253 -36.10 -14.75 -9.83
C ASP A 253 -35.36 -14.61 -8.50
N PHE A 254 -36.13 -14.43 -7.43
CA PHE A 254 -35.60 -14.35 -6.07
C PHE A 254 -35.00 -15.67 -5.61
N GLU A 255 -35.62 -16.80 -5.91
CA GLU A 255 -35.22 -18.12 -5.42
C GLU A 255 -33.85 -18.50 -6.00
N GLN A 256 -33.62 -18.19 -7.28
CA GLN A 256 -32.35 -18.48 -7.93
C GLN A 256 -31.21 -17.61 -7.40
N ARG A 257 -31.47 -16.33 -7.13
CA ARG A 257 -30.49 -15.42 -6.50
C ARG A 257 -30.17 -15.87 -5.08
N PHE A 258 -31.20 -16.16 -4.28
CA PHE A 258 -31.04 -16.64 -2.92
C PHE A 258 -30.24 -17.94 -2.86
N ARG A 259 -30.53 -18.90 -3.76
CA ARG A 259 -29.76 -20.14 -3.87
C ARG A 259 -28.27 -19.90 -4.19
N LEU A 260 -27.98 -18.97 -5.09
CA LEU A 260 -26.60 -18.61 -5.44
C LEU A 260 -25.88 -17.95 -4.26
N GLU A 261 -26.52 -17.00 -3.58
CA GLU A 261 -25.99 -16.35 -2.37
C GLU A 261 -25.75 -17.38 -1.26
N CYS A 262 -26.71 -18.26 -0.96
CA CYS A 262 -26.55 -19.32 0.02
C CYS A 262 -25.39 -20.26 -0.29
N TRP A 263 -25.19 -20.60 -1.57
CA TRP A 263 -24.07 -21.45 -1.98
C TRP A 263 -22.71 -20.79 -1.69
N VAL A 264 -22.58 -19.48 -1.95
CA VAL A 264 -21.38 -18.70 -1.60
C VAL A 264 -21.17 -18.65 -0.09
N LEU A 265 -22.23 -18.37 0.67
CA LEU A 265 -22.17 -18.29 2.13
C LEU A 265 -21.80 -19.63 2.79
N GLU A 266 -22.35 -20.73 2.30
CA GLU A 266 -22.04 -22.07 2.78
C GLU A 266 -20.57 -22.42 2.52
N LYS A 267 -20.05 -22.04 1.34
CA LYS A 267 -18.64 -22.21 0.99
C LYS A 267 -17.72 -21.48 2.00
N TRP A 268 -17.99 -20.21 2.29
CA TRP A 268 -17.18 -19.42 3.23
C TRP A 268 -17.19 -19.97 4.65
N ARG A 269 -18.27 -20.63 5.07
CA ARG A 269 -18.40 -21.20 6.43
C ARG A 269 -17.78 -22.58 6.59
N THR A 270 -17.56 -23.31 5.49
CA THR A 270 -17.17 -24.73 5.54
C THR A 270 -15.73 -24.99 5.10
N ILE A 271 -15.09 -24.03 4.43
CA ILE A 271 -13.76 -24.22 3.87
C ILE A 271 -12.71 -23.45 4.68
N ASP A 272 -11.81 -24.19 5.33
CA ASP A 272 -10.67 -23.63 6.07
C ASP A 272 -9.60 -22.99 5.16
N ASN A 273 -9.62 -23.28 3.85
CA ASN A 273 -8.69 -22.73 2.85
C ASN A 273 -9.45 -22.31 1.58
N TRP A 274 -9.60 -21.00 1.36
CA TRP A 274 -10.37 -20.44 0.25
C TRP A 274 -9.63 -20.48 -1.10
N SER A 275 -8.90 -21.58 -1.34
CA SER A 275 -8.21 -21.93 -2.57
C SER A 275 -9.16 -22.54 -3.60
#